data_AF-A0A820DLB7-F1
#
_entry.id   AF-A0A820DLB7-F1
#
_cell.length_a   1.000
_cell.length_b   1.000
_cell.length_c   1.000
_cell.angle_alpha   90.00
_cell.angle_beta   90.00
_cell.angle_gamma   90.00
#
_symmetry.space_group_name_H-M   'P 1'
#
loop_
_entity.id
_entity.type
_entity.pdbx_description
1 polymer ?
#
loop_
_entity_poly.entity_id
_entity_poly.type
_entity_poly.pdbx_seq_one_letter_code
_entity_poly.pdbx_strand_id
1 'polypeptide(L)'
;MCWLLIVLVVTVNTAASQSSNCPNRQLIEQSLEKVHIPGAAIVVVNATHILYEQAFGYQSLAPAQPMNIDKSIFPIASISKTFIAAAAVMQLVDLDTDINQYLSELDKNIFHPRYPSHSITLRKLLSHSALIAVSSQVQDTYYRPGDTAFVESLADMVFTYVNPNTSYWLPKPSGSATWYSNEGAALATLVVERIARISYIDYIKENIFRPLGVNISNIGVHLADFASTEDFVKHYAYAFIHPISKDETKKYHS
;
A
#
# COMPACT_ATOMS: atom_id res chain seq x y z
N MET A 1 48.52 -33.00 -51.39
CA MET A 1 48.60 -32.62 -49.96
C MET A 1 47.19 -32.54 -49.42
N CYS A 2 46.77 -33.57 -48.68
CA CYS A 2 45.43 -33.69 -48.11
C CYS A 2 45.44 -32.99 -46.74
N TRP A 3 44.67 -31.92 -46.56
CA TRP A 3 44.54 -31.25 -45.27
C TRP A 3 43.32 -31.83 -44.54
N LEU A 4 43.55 -32.58 -43.46
CA LEU A 4 42.52 -32.96 -42.50
C LEU A 4 42.17 -31.74 -41.64
N LEU A 5 40.93 -31.26 -41.75
CA LEU A 5 40.34 -30.31 -40.81
C LEU A 5 39.79 -31.10 -39.62
N ILE A 6 40.46 -31.00 -38.47
CA ILE A 6 39.93 -31.49 -37.18
C ILE A 6 39.02 -30.39 -36.64
N VAL A 7 37.70 -30.61 -36.68
CA VAL A 7 36.72 -29.76 -36.00
C VAL A 7 36.61 -30.26 -34.56
N LEU A 8 37.13 -29.49 -33.61
CA LEU A 8 36.99 -29.74 -32.19
C LEU A 8 35.61 -29.20 -31.74
N VAL A 9 34.64 -30.08 -31.54
CA VAL A 9 33.34 -29.70 -30.94
C VAL A 9 33.52 -29.66 -29.42
N VAL A 10 33.65 -28.45 -28.87
CA VAL A 10 33.60 -28.24 -27.42
C VAL A 10 32.13 -28.09 -27.03
N THR A 11 31.53 -29.16 -26.51
CA THR A 11 30.24 -29.06 -25.84
C THR A 11 30.48 -28.41 -24.47
N VAL A 12 30.14 -27.14 -24.34
CA VAL A 12 30.07 -26.48 -23.03
C VAL A 12 28.79 -26.97 -22.37
N ASN A 13 28.91 -27.96 -21.48
CA ASN A 13 27.84 -28.26 -20.54
C ASN A 13 27.76 -27.10 -19.54
N THR A 14 26.95 -26.09 -19.85
CA THR A 14 26.44 -25.18 -18.82
C THR A 14 25.38 -25.95 -18.04
N ALA A 15 25.81 -26.82 -17.12
CA ALA A 15 24.99 -27.13 -15.98
C ALA A 15 24.81 -25.80 -15.23
N ALA A 16 23.70 -25.12 -15.49
CA ALA A 16 23.30 -23.98 -14.70
C ALA A 16 23.18 -24.49 -13.25
N SER A 17 24.18 -24.18 -12.45
CA SER A 17 24.05 -24.25 -11.00
C SER A 17 22.88 -23.34 -10.66
N GLN A 18 21.71 -23.92 -10.39
CA GLN A 18 20.63 -23.19 -9.74
C GLN A 18 21.25 -22.61 -8.47
N SER A 19 21.34 -21.29 -8.41
CA SER A 19 21.95 -20.63 -7.27
C SER A 19 21.24 -21.11 -6.00
N SER A 20 22.01 -21.50 -4.99
CA SER A 20 21.54 -21.96 -3.69
C SER A 20 20.76 -20.90 -2.87
N ASN A 21 20.45 -19.75 -3.48
CA ASN A 21 19.88 -18.57 -2.83
C ASN A 21 18.44 -18.26 -3.28
N CYS A 22 17.85 -19.07 -4.17
CA CYS A 22 16.44 -18.92 -4.50
C CYS A 22 15.56 -19.42 -3.33
N PRO A 23 14.52 -18.67 -2.93
CA PRO A 23 13.55 -19.16 -1.96
C PRO A 23 13.00 -20.54 -2.34
N ASN A 24 12.98 -21.47 -1.38
CA ASN A 24 12.50 -22.83 -1.61
C ASN A 24 10.97 -22.81 -1.80
N ARG A 25 10.53 -23.09 -3.04
CA ARG A 25 9.12 -23.08 -3.44
C ARG A 25 8.24 -23.99 -2.56
N GLN A 26 8.69 -25.20 -2.27
CA GLN A 26 7.94 -26.16 -1.47
C GLN A 26 7.78 -25.69 -0.03
N LEU A 27 8.83 -25.11 0.56
CA LEU A 27 8.74 -24.53 1.90
C LEU A 27 7.79 -23.32 1.95
N ILE A 28 7.75 -22.51 0.89
CA ILE A 28 6.79 -21.40 0.77
C ILE A 28 5.37 -21.95 0.69
N GLU A 29 5.09 -22.90 -0.20
CA GLU A 29 3.76 -23.52 -0.33
C GLU A 29 3.27 -24.12 0.99
N GLN A 30 4.12 -24.90 1.67
CA GLN A 30 3.82 -25.45 2.99
C GLN A 30 3.57 -24.36 4.05
N SER A 31 4.31 -23.25 3.98
CA SER A 31 4.12 -22.13 4.91
C SER A 31 2.79 -21.42 4.65
N LEU A 32 2.45 -21.14 3.40
CA LEU A 32 1.19 -20.52 3.00
C LEU A 32 0.00 -21.39 3.42
N GLU A 33 0.08 -22.70 3.17
CA GLU A 33 -0.95 -23.67 3.58
C GLU A 33 -1.12 -23.69 5.10
N LYS A 34 -0.01 -23.75 5.85
CA LYS A 34 -0.03 -23.78 7.32
C LYS A 34 -0.72 -22.57 7.94
N VAL A 35 -0.59 -21.40 7.34
CA VAL A 35 -1.24 -20.15 7.81
C VAL A 35 -2.52 -19.80 7.03
N HIS A 36 -2.99 -20.70 6.16
CA HIS A 36 -4.23 -20.55 5.39
C HIS A 36 -4.24 -19.29 4.50
N ILE A 37 -3.11 -18.94 3.90
CA ILE A 37 -3.03 -17.87 2.89
C ILE A 37 -3.39 -18.47 1.52
N PRO A 38 -4.51 -18.06 0.88
CA PRO A 38 -4.99 -18.68 -0.37
C PRO A 38 -4.05 -18.50 -1.56
N GLY A 39 -3.28 -17.42 -1.57
CA GLY A 39 -2.31 -17.13 -2.62
C GLY A 39 -1.42 -15.94 -2.27
N ALA A 40 -0.25 -15.90 -2.90
CA ALA A 40 0.73 -14.85 -2.69
C ALA A 40 1.53 -14.58 -3.97
N ALA A 41 1.97 -13.34 -4.15
CA ALA A 41 3.00 -12.96 -5.10
C ALA A 41 4.26 -12.59 -4.30
N ILE A 42 5.40 -13.21 -4.64
CA ILE A 42 6.66 -12.98 -3.93
C ILE A 42 7.70 -12.53 -4.94
N VAL A 43 8.26 -11.33 -4.70
CA VAL A 43 9.36 -10.76 -5.47
C VAL A 43 10.53 -10.47 -4.52
N VAL A 44 11.72 -10.92 -4.88
CA VAL A 44 12.99 -10.62 -4.21
C VAL A 44 13.87 -9.89 -5.21
N VAL A 45 14.39 -8.73 -4.82
CA VAL A 45 15.21 -7.88 -5.69
C VAL A 45 16.54 -7.56 -5.02
N ASN A 46 17.55 -7.24 -5.83
CA ASN A 46 18.74 -6.54 -5.39
C ASN A 46 18.81 -5.15 -6.06
N ALA A 47 19.93 -4.45 -5.91
CA ALA A 47 20.12 -3.11 -6.44
C ALA A 47 20.02 -2.99 -7.98
N THR A 48 20.08 -4.10 -8.72
CA THR A 48 20.20 -4.11 -10.18
C THR A 48 19.14 -4.93 -10.90
N HIS A 49 18.58 -5.97 -10.27
CA HIS A 49 17.62 -6.86 -10.91
C HIS A 49 16.77 -7.65 -9.91
N ILE A 50 15.73 -8.28 -10.43
CA ILE A 50 14.88 -9.26 -9.75
C ILE A 50 15.65 -10.58 -9.61
N LEU A 51 15.80 -11.05 -8.38
CA LEU A 51 16.44 -12.33 -8.03
C LEU A 51 15.46 -13.50 -8.05
N TYR A 52 14.20 -13.23 -7.71
CA TYR A 52 13.14 -14.23 -7.62
C TYR A 52 11.80 -13.54 -7.78
N GLU A 53 10.91 -14.12 -8.58
CA GLU A 53 9.56 -13.60 -8.79
C GLU A 53 8.64 -14.76 -9.13
N GLN A 54 7.69 -15.07 -8.26
CA GLN A 54 6.75 -16.17 -8.41
C GLN A 54 5.40 -15.87 -7.78
N ALA A 55 4.34 -16.43 -8.36
CA ALA A 55 3.01 -16.45 -7.81
C ALA A 55 2.66 -17.85 -7.27
N PHE A 56 1.87 -17.87 -6.20
CA PHE A 56 1.45 -19.06 -5.48
C PHE A 56 -0.06 -19.02 -5.26
N GLY A 57 -0.69 -20.20 -5.33
CA GLY A 57 -2.10 -20.37 -5.01
C GLY A 57 -3.03 -19.55 -5.92
N TYR A 58 -4.07 -18.97 -5.32
CA TYR A 58 -5.21 -18.41 -6.04
C TYR A 58 -5.49 -16.95 -5.63
N GLN A 59 -5.81 -16.11 -6.62
CA GLN A 59 -6.32 -14.75 -6.38
C GLN A 59 -7.82 -14.74 -6.03
N SER A 60 -8.56 -15.75 -6.49
CA SER A 60 -9.99 -15.98 -6.22
C SER A 60 -10.20 -17.47 -6.00
N LEU A 61 -11.03 -17.85 -5.03
CA LEU A 61 -11.36 -19.25 -4.72
C LEU A 61 -12.74 -19.60 -5.29
N ALA A 62 -13.62 -18.61 -5.45
CA ALA A 62 -14.96 -18.77 -6.04
C ALA A 62 -15.25 -17.65 -7.05
N PRO A 63 -15.14 -17.91 -8.38
CA PRO A 63 -14.53 -19.09 -8.98
C PRO A 63 -13.02 -19.15 -8.68
N ALA A 64 -12.44 -20.35 -8.76
CA ALA A 64 -11.01 -20.54 -8.60
C ALA A 64 -10.28 -19.85 -9.75
N GLN A 65 -9.42 -18.89 -9.43
CA GLN A 65 -8.54 -18.21 -10.38
C GLN A 65 -7.12 -18.20 -9.82
N PRO A 66 -6.13 -18.75 -10.54
CA PRO A 66 -4.75 -18.80 -10.07
C PRO A 66 -4.19 -17.38 -9.92
N MET A 67 -3.29 -17.19 -8.96
CA MET A 67 -2.55 -15.95 -8.81
C MET A 67 -1.66 -15.73 -10.04
N ASN A 68 -1.59 -14.50 -10.54
CA ASN A 68 -0.77 -14.11 -11.68
C ASN A 68 0.18 -12.99 -11.28
N ILE A 69 1.48 -13.22 -11.47
CA ILE A 69 2.51 -12.29 -10.99
C ILE A 69 2.48 -10.92 -11.69
N ASP A 70 2.04 -10.87 -12.94
CA ASP A 70 2.02 -9.65 -13.77
C ASP A 70 0.68 -8.91 -13.71
N LYS A 71 -0.40 -9.59 -13.32
CA LYS A 71 -1.77 -9.07 -13.43
C LYS A 71 -2.47 -8.88 -12.10
N SER A 72 -2.22 -9.74 -11.12
CA SER A 72 -2.98 -9.73 -9.87
C SER A 72 -2.81 -8.39 -9.13
N ILE A 73 -3.93 -7.71 -8.88
CA ILE A 73 -3.98 -6.41 -8.22
C ILE A 73 -4.29 -6.61 -6.74
N PHE A 74 -3.35 -6.18 -5.88
CA PHE A 74 -3.46 -6.30 -4.43
C PHE A 74 -3.93 -4.99 -3.78
N PRO A 75 -4.84 -5.04 -2.80
CA PRO A 75 -4.99 -3.94 -1.86
C PRO A 75 -3.74 -3.87 -0.97
N ILE A 76 -2.95 -2.80 -1.13
CA ILE A 76 -1.64 -2.68 -0.44
C ILE A 76 -1.73 -2.15 1.00
N ALA A 77 -2.93 -1.78 1.45
CA ALA A 77 -3.21 -1.32 2.81
C ALA A 77 -2.20 -0.24 3.28
N SER A 78 -1.53 -0.46 4.40
CA SER A 78 -0.63 0.53 5.00
C SER A 78 0.71 0.71 4.28
N ILE A 79 1.02 -0.12 3.27
CA ILE A 79 2.14 0.14 2.36
C ILE A 79 1.94 1.49 1.66
N SER A 80 0.69 1.92 1.43
CA SER A 80 0.35 3.23 0.88
C SER A 80 1.02 4.41 1.59
N LYS A 81 1.31 4.31 2.90
CA LYS A 81 1.96 5.37 3.67
C LYS A 81 3.38 5.69 3.21
N THR A 82 4.06 4.72 2.60
CA THR A 82 5.40 4.94 2.00
C THR A 82 5.31 5.94 0.84
N PHE A 83 4.26 5.84 0.02
CA PHE A 83 4.01 6.77 -1.09
C PHE A 83 3.56 8.15 -0.60
N ILE A 84 2.78 8.22 0.49
CA ILE A 84 2.42 9.51 1.13
C ILE A 84 3.70 10.23 1.57
N ALA A 85 4.61 9.52 2.25
CA ALA A 85 5.88 10.09 2.73
C ALA A 85 6.77 10.54 1.56
N ALA A 86 6.89 9.73 0.51
CA ALA A 86 7.64 10.09 -0.69
C ALA A 86 7.07 11.35 -1.34
N ALA A 87 5.75 11.42 -1.55
CA ALA A 87 5.09 12.56 -2.14
C ALA A 87 5.25 13.84 -1.31
N ALA A 88 5.16 13.75 0.02
CA ALA A 88 5.38 14.87 0.93
C ALA A 88 6.82 15.40 0.84
N VAL A 89 7.82 14.52 0.80
CA VAL A 89 9.23 14.91 0.63
C VAL A 89 9.47 15.53 -0.75
N MET A 90 8.84 14.98 -1.79
CA MET A 90 8.93 15.51 -3.16
C MET A 90 8.31 16.90 -3.35
N GLN A 91 7.47 17.38 -2.41
CA GLN A 91 6.99 18.76 -2.44
C GLN A 91 8.10 19.79 -2.14
N LEU A 92 9.26 19.35 -1.63
CA LEU A 92 10.39 20.22 -1.25
C LEU A 92 10.01 21.36 -0.28
N VAL A 93 9.00 21.12 0.56
CA VAL A 93 8.56 22.05 1.61
C VAL A 93 9.30 21.79 2.93
N ASP A 94 9.29 22.80 3.81
CA ASP A 94 9.71 22.59 5.20
C ASP A 94 8.68 21.73 5.94
N LEU A 95 9.07 20.49 6.27
CA LEU A 95 8.23 19.52 6.96
C LEU A 95 7.84 19.91 8.40
N ASP A 96 8.46 20.95 8.96
CA ASP A 96 8.16 21.51 10.29
C ASP A 96 7.22 22.73 10.23
N THR A 97 6.81 23.15 9.04
CA THR A 97 5.74 24.13 8.86
C THR A 97 4.43 23.61 9.46
N ASP A 98 3.70 24.49 10.14
CA ASP A 98 2.35 24.17 10.63
C ASP A 98 1.43 23.86 9.43
N ILE A 99 0.80 22.69 9.45
CA ILE A 99 -0.04 22.24 8.34
C ILE A 99 -1.21 23.20 8.04
N ASN A 100 -1.66 23.98 9.03
CA ASN A 100 -2.77 24.91 8.84
C ASN A 100 -2.44 26.01 7.82
N GLN A 101 -1.16 26.28 7.54
CA GLN A 101 -0.75 27.17 6.45
C GLN A 101 -1.14 26.62 5.06
N TYR A 102 -1.16 25.30 4.90
CA TYR A 102 -1.57 24.64 3.66
C TYR A 102 -3.07 24.36 3.60
N LEU A 103 -3.75 24.38 4.75
CA LEU A 103 -5.19 24.11 4.89
C LEU A 103 -6.02 25.40 5.01
N SER A 104 -5.42 26.59 4.93
CA SER A 104 -6.07 27.87 5.22
C SER A 104 -7.32 28.15 4.37
N GLU A 105 -7.36 27.66 3.13
CA GLU A 105 -8.50 27.80 2.21
C GLU A 105 -9.73 26.96 2.63
N LEU A 106 -9.56 26.01 3.55
CA LEU A 106 -10.62 25.09 3.98
C LEU A 106 -11.37 25.57 5.24
N ASP A 107 -10.92 26.69 5.85
CA ASP A 107 -11.47 27.28 7.08
C ASP A 107 -11.67 26.28 8.24
N LYS A 108 -10.79 25.28 8.32
CA LYS A 108 -10.83 24.19 9.30
C LYS A 108 -9.43 23.93 9.86
N ASN A 109 -9.09 24.65 10.92
CA ASN A 109 -7.81 24.46 11.58
C ASN A 109 -7.78 23.16 12.40
N ILE A 110 -6.68 22.42 12.28
CA ILE A 110 -6.41 21.19 13.01
C ILE A 110 -5.39 21.48 14.12
N PHE A 111 -5.75 21.18 15.36
CA PHE A 111 -4.92 21.36 16.55
C PHE A 111 -5.35 20.39 17.66
N HIS A 112 -4.43 20.09 18.57
CA HIS A 112 -4.75 19.30 19.75
C HIS A 112 -5.48 20.21 20.78
N PRO A 113 -6.70 19.86 21.25
CA PRO A 113 -7.49 20.75 22.12
C PRO A 113 -6.83 21.08 23.46
N ARG A 114 -6.12 20.12 24.08
CA ARG A 114 -5.34 20.34 25.31
C ARG A 114 -3.94 20.95 25.12
N TYR A 115 -3.42 20.97 23.89
CA TYR A 115 -2.07 21.46 23.57
C TYR A 115 -2.09 22.30 22.29
N PRO A 116 -2.92 23.36 22.21
CA PRO A 116 -3.15 24.10 20.96
C PRO A 116 -1.93 24.86 20.46
N SER A 117 -0.95 25.17 21.32
CA SER A 117 0.31 25.80 20.94
C SER A 117 1.32 24.84 20.31
N HIS A 118 1.09 23.52 20.37
CA HIS A 118 1.94 22.53 19.75
C HIS A 118 1.48 22.27 18.32
N SER A 119 2.16 22.92 17.37
CA SER A 119 1.85 22.78 15.95
C SER A 119 1.80 21.33 15.49
N ILE A 120 0.94 21.05 14.52
CA ILE A 120 0.94 19.79 13.78
C ILE A 120 1.66 20.06 12.47
N THR A 121 2.60 19.18 12.13
CA THR A 121 3.48 19.37 10.96
C THR A 121 3.50 18.09 10.13
N LEU A 122 3.89 18.18 8.85
CA LEU A 122 4.05 16.99 8.01
C LEU A 122 5.02 15.99 8.65
N ARG A 123 6.14 16.46 9.23
CA ARG A 123 7.07 15.60 9.97
C ARG A 123 6.35 14.76 11.02
N LYS A 124 5.54 15.41 11.87
CA LYS A 124 4.81 14.76 12.96
C LYS A 124 3.72 13.81 12.48
N LEU A 125 3.07 14.11 11.36
CA LEU A 125 2.07 13.22 10.75
C LEU A 125 2.74 11.96 10.19
N LEU A 126 3.81 12.13 9.40
CA LEU A 126 4.55 11.04 8.76
C LEU A 126 5.30 10.16 9.78
N SER A 127 5.74 10.73 10.91
CA SER A 127 6.37 9.99 12.01
C SER A 127 5.39 9.48 13.06
N HIS A 128 4.07 9.57 12.81
CA HIS A 128 3.03 9.13 13.74
C HIS A 128 3.11 9.81 15.13
N SER A 129 3.72 10.99 15.23
CA SER A 129 3.88 11.73 16.49
C SER A 129 2.93 12.92 16.63
N ALA A 130 1.97 13.09 15.71
CA ALA A 130 0.88 14.05 15.86
C ALA A 130 -0.15 13.63 16.92
N LEU A 131 -0.14 12.35 17.32
CA LEU A 131 -0.95 11.79 18.40
C LEU A 131 -2.48 11.86 18.18
N ILE A 132 -2.89 11.84 16.92
CA ILE A 132 -4.28 11.65 16.49
C ILE A 132 -4.52 10.14 16.45
N ALA A 133 -5.36 9.62 17.33
CA ALA A 133 -5.68 8.21 17.40
C ALA A 133 -7.03 7.92 16.72
N VAL A 134 -7.21 6.66 16.33
CA VAL A 134 -8.43 6.17 15.68
C VAL A 134 -9.62 6.43 16.57
N SER A 135 -10.62 7.16 16.05
CA SER A 135 -11.87 7.34 16.75
C SER A 135 -12.69 6.04 16.67
N SER A 136 -13.34 5.65 17.76
CA SER A 136 -14.15 4.42 17.82
C SER A 136 -15.38 4.45 16.90
N GLN A 137 -15.65 5.57 16.22
CA GLN A 137 -16.76 5.72 15.27
C GLN A 137 -16.44 5.17 13.86
N VAL A 138 -15.22 4.68 13.63
CA VAL A 138 -14.65 4.46 12.27
C VAL A 138 -14.20 3.01 12.02
N GLN A 139 -14.36 2.11 12.98
CA GLN A 139 -13.89 0.72 12.81
C GLN A 139 -14.61 -0.03 11.67
N ASP A 140 -15.80 0.42 11.26
CA ASP A 140 -16.62 -0.27 10.25
C ASP A 140 -16.50 0.29 8.82
N THR A 141 -15.61 1.26 8.56
CA THR A 141 -15.61 2.04 7.30
C THR A 141 -14.25 2.19 6.62
N TYR A 142 -13.55 1.10 6.34
CA TYR A 142 -12.42 1.09 5.41
C TYR A 142 -12.76 0.18 4.22
N TYR A 143 -13.51 0.72 3.26
CA TYR A 143 -14.45 -0.07 2.46
C TYR A 143 -13.88 -0.79 1.23
N ARG A 144 -14.46 -1.98 1.04
CA ARG A 144 -14.86 -2.73 -0.16
C ARG A 144 -15.72 -3.89 0.42
N PRO A 145 -16.80 -4.42 -0.19
CA PRO A 145 -16.87 -4.78 -1.60
C PRO A 145 -18.11 -4.21 -2.32
N GLY A 146 -17.87 -3.26 -3.22
CA GLY A 146 -18.85 -2.63 -4.14
C GLY A 146 -18.63 -1.12 -4.28
N ASP A 147 -18.19 -0.50 -3.18
CA ASP A 147 -18.09 0.95 -2.89
C ASP A 147 -19.45 1.67 -3.09
N THR A 148 -19.95 2.44 -2.13
CA THR A 148 -19.58 3.85 -1.88
C THR A 148 -19.87 4.28 -0.43
N ALA A 149 -19.04 5.15 0.13
CA ALA A 149 -19.52 6.30 0.91
C ALA A 149 -19.22 7.53 0.04
N PHE A 150 -20.26 8.22 -0.44
CA PHE A 150 -20.08 9.39 -1.31
C PHE A 150 -19.38 10.47 -0.50
N VAL A 151 -18.10 10.70 -0.78
CA VAL A 151 -17.38 11.85 -0.25
C VAL A 151 -17.07 12.76 -1.41
N GLU A 152 -17.53 14.00 -1.34
CA GLU A 152 -17.38 14.99 -2.40
C GLU A 152 -15.90 15.37 -2.62
N SER A 153 -15.08 15.31 -1.57
CA SER A 153 -13.65 15.62 -1.65
C SER A 153 -12.81 14.86 -0.60
N LEU A 154 -11.49 14.76 -0.83
CA LEU A 154 -10.56 14.24 0.18
C LEU A 154 -10.62 15.04 1.50
N ALA A 155 -10.83 16.35 1.41
CA ALA A 155 -10.97 17.21 2.58
C ALA A 155 -12.18 16.80 3.45
N ASP A 156 -13.34 16.55 2.83
CA ASP A 156 -14.55 16.14 3.56
C ASP A 156 -14.37 14.78 4.22
N MET A 157 -13.68 13.85 3.55
CA MET A 157 -13.35 12.53 4.13
C MET A 157 -12.45 12.73 5.35
N VAL A 158 -11.35 13.47 5.20
CA VAL A 158 -10.40 13.70 6.30
C VAL A 158 -11.07 14.38 7.48
N PHE A 159 -11.87 15.43 7.25
CA PHE A 159 -12.50 16.18 8.34
C PHE A 159 -13.68 15.46 9.01
N THR A 160 -14.21 14.39 8.38
CA THR A 160 -15.14 13.47 9.05
C THR A 160 -14.46 12.76 10.21
N TYR A 161 -13.18 12.43 10.07
CA TYR A 161 -12.43 11.62 11.03
C TYR A 161 -11.42 12.44 11.86
N VAL A 162 -11.00 13.59 11.34
CA VAL A 162 -9.97 14.47 11.92
C VAL A 162 -10.54 15.85 12.20
N ASN A 163 -10.88 16.09 13.46
CA ASN A 163 -11.38 17.36 13.98
C ASN A 163 -10.91 17.55 15.43
N PRO A 164 -10.51 18.77 15.83
CA PRO A 164 -10.11 19.08 17.22
C PRO A 164 -11.11 18.62 18.29
N ASN A 165 -12.41 18.65 17.97
CA ASN A 165 -13.49 18.44 18.93
C ASN A 165 -13.99 16.99 19.02
N THR A 166 -13.84 16.20 17.96
CA THR A 166 -14.44 14.85 17.88
C THR A 166 -13.42 13.73 17.72
N SER A 167 -12.21 14.03 17.24
CA SER A 167 -11.16 13.01 17.16
C SER A 167 -10.64 12.64 18.53
N TYR A 168 -10.15 11.41 18.64
CA TYR A 168 -9.46 10.96 19.84
C TYR A 168 -8.01 11.43 19.81
N TRP A 169 -7.72 12.53 20.52
CA TRP A 169 -6.36 13.04 20.71
C TRP A 169 -5.73 12.39 21.95
N LEU A 170 -4.59 11.73 21.80
CA LEU A 170 -3.91 11.19 22.98
C LEU A 170 -3.47 12.34 23.88
N PRO A 171 -3.59 12.22 25.21
CA PRO A 171 -3.43 13.33 26.14
C PRO A 171 -1.96 13.68 26.40
N LYS A 172 -1.20 13.94 25.34
CA LYS A 172 0.20 14.37 25.37
C LYS A 172 0.46 15.40 24.26
N PRO A 173 1.46 16.28 24.41
CA PRO A 173 1.78 17.24 23.36
C PRO A 173 2.24 16.55 22.06
N SER A 174 1.89 17.14 20.92
CA SER A 174 2.36 16.69 19.61
C SER A 174 3.90 16.68 19.55
N GLY A 175 4.47 15.57 19.07
CA GLY A 175 5.91 15.32 19.02
C GLY A 175 6.52 14.63 20.24
N SER A 176 5.78 14.48 21.35
CA SER A 176 6.31 13.91 22.61
C SER A 176 6.29 12.38 22.68
N ALA A 177 5.58 11.73 21.76
CA ALA A 177 5.45 10.28 21.67
C ALA A 177 5.05 9.90 20.24
N THR A 178 5.01 8.60 19.95
CA THR A 178 4.52 8.06 18.67
C THR A 178 3.31 7.17 18.90
N TRP A 179 2.31 7.28 18.04
CA TRP A 179 1.13 6.43 18.00
C TRP A 179 0.71 6.21 16.55
N TYR A 180 0.71 4.95 16.12
CA TYR A 180 0.32 4.58 14.76
C TYR A 180 -1.09 5.11 14.44
N SER A 181 -1.21 5.80 13.31
CA SER A 181 -2.38 6.63 13.01
C SER A 181 -2.69 6.60 11.52
N ASN A 182 -3.91 6.16 11.19
CA ASN A 182 -4.44 6.26 9.82
C ASN A 182 -4.96 7.67 9.56
N GLU A 183 -5.55 8.30 10.56
CA GLU A 183 -6.06 9.68 10.56
C GLU A 183 -4.94 10.68 10.27
N GLY A 184 -3.79 10.53 10.93
CA GLY A 184 -2.61 11.35 10.67
C GLY A 184 -2.06 11.14 9.27
N ALA A 185 -2.09 9.91 8.75
CA ALA A 185 -1.67 9.64 7.37
C ALA A 185 -2.66 10.25 6.35
N ALA A 186 -3.97 10.14 6.59
CA ALA A 186 -4.99 10.74 5.73
C ALA A 186 -4.88 12.28 5.72
N LEU A 187 -4.61 12.89 6.87
CA LEU A 187 -4.34 14.32 6.95
C LEU A 187 -3.07 14.71 6.19
N ALA A 188 -2.00 13.90 6.25
CA ALA A 188 -0.79 14.15 5.46
C ALA A 188 -1.08 14.07 3.95
N THR A 189 -1.90 13.11 3.50
CA THR A 189 -2.38 13.01 2.12
C THR A 189 -3.08 14.31 1.67
N LEU A 190 -3.99 14.83 2.50
CA LEU A 190 -4.70 16.09 2.20
C LEU A 190 -3.72 17.25 2.10
N VAL A 191 -2.76 17.37 3.01
CA VAL A 191 -1.75 18.44 2.97
C VAL A 191 -0.93 18.36 1.67
N VAL A 192 -0.53 17.15 1.24
CA VAL A 192 0.16 16.96 -0.06
C VAL A 192 -0.71 17.42 -1.23
N GLU A 193 -2.00 17.03 -1.26
CA GLU A 193 -2.95 17.48 -2.28
C GLU A 193 -3.07 19.01 -2.32
N ARG A 194 -3.12 19.67 -1.16
CA ARG A 194 -3.18 21.14 -1.09
C ARG A 194 -1.92 21.81 -1.62
N ILE A 195 -0.75 21.25 -1.32
CA ILE A 195 0.53 21.78 -1.82
C ILE A 195 0.64 21.55 -3.34
N ALA A 196 0.29 20.36 -3.82
CA ALA A 196 0.42 19.95 -5.22
C ALA A 196 -0.64 20.59 -6.15
N ARG A 197 -1.77 21.06 -5.62
CA ARG A 197 -2.88 21.67 -6.37
C ARG A 197 -3.53 20.76 -7.41
N ILE A 198 -3.34 19.46 -7.28
CA ILE A 198 -3.99 18.38 -8.03
C ILE A 198 -4.38 17.27 -7.06
N SER A 199 -5.31 16.40 -7.44
CA SER A 199 -5.72 15.28 -6.56
C SER A 199 -4.50 14.46 -6.13
N TYR A 200 -4.50 13.97 -4.89
CA TYR A 200 -3.38 13.15 -4.42
C TYR A 200 -3.14 11.91 -5.30
N ILE A 201 -4.20 11.28 -5.79
CA ILE A 201 -4.08 10.09 -6.65
C ILE A 201 -3.48 10.42 -8.01
N ASP A 202 -3.88 11.53 -8.62
CA ASP A 202 -3.23 11.99 -9.85
C ASP A 202 -1.77 12.33 -9.59
N TYR A 203 -1.45 13.00 -8.48
CA TYR A 203 -0.07 13.30 -8.11
C TYR A 203 0.79 12.02 -8.05
N ILE A 204 0.31 10.99 -7.35
CA ILE A 204 1.05 9.72 -7.21
C ILE A 204 1.18 8.98 -8.56
N LYS A 205 0.11 8.95 -9.38
CA LYS A 205 0.15 8.35 -10.73
C LYS A 205 1.16 9.06 -11.63
N GLU A 206 1.10 10.39 -11.68
CA GLU A 206 1.93 11.22 -12.54
C GLU A 206 3.39 11.29 -12.11
N ASN A 207 3.65 11.48 -10.82
CA ASN A 207 4.98 11.82 -10.32
C ASN A 207 5.76 10.63 -9.72
N ILE A 208 5.08 9.53 -9.39
CA ILE A 208 5.75 8.35 -8.81
C ILE A 208 5.63 7.14 -9.74
N PHE A 209 4.40 6.68 -10.04
CA PHE A 209 4.22 5.41 -10.72
C PHE A 209 4.57 5.45 -12.21
N ARG A 210 4.13 6.47 -12.96
CA ARG A 210 4.47 6.58 -14.38
C ARG A 210 5.99 6.69 -14.63
N PRO A 211 6.77 7.51 -13.90
CA PRO A 211 8.23 7.55 -14.06
C PRO A 211 8.93 6.22 -13.73
N LEU A 212 8.34 5.41 -12.84
CA LEU A 212 8.84 4.07 -12.51
C LEU A 212 8.38 2.99 -13.51
N GLY A 213 7.67 3.36 -14.58
CA GLY A 213 7.16 2.42 -15.58
C GLY A 213 6.01 1.54 -15.10
N VAL A 214 5.39 1.88 -13.96
CA VAL A 214 4.23 1.15 -13.43
C VAL A 214 2.99 1.54 -14.25
N ASN A 215 2.19 0.53 -14.64
CA ASN A 215 0.94 0.78 -15.34
C ASN A 215 -0.08 1.44 -14.40
N ILE A 216 -0.31 2.74 -14.60
CA ILE A 216 -1.20 3.56 -13.78
C ILE A 216 -2.68 3.14 -13.85
N SER A 217 -3.10 2.34 -14.84
CA SER A 217 -4.46 1.77 -14.88
C SER A 217 -4.71 0.76 -13.77
N ASN A 218 -3.65 0.24 -13.15
CA ASN A 218 -3.71 -0.70 -12.05
C ASN A 218 -3.56 -0.01 -10.68
N ILE A 219 -3.64 1.32 -10.64
CA ILE A 219 -3.55 2.13 -9.43
C ILE A 219 -4.88 2.86 -9.21
N GLY A 220 -5.45 2.72 -8.02
CA GLY A 220 -6.73 3.34 -7.67
C GLY A 220 -7.05 3.18 -6.19
N VAL A 221 -8.02 3.94 -5.73
CA VAL A 221 -8.56 3.91 -4.36
C VAL A 221 -9.89 3.18 -4.34
N HIS A 222 -10.74 3.45 -5.33
CA HIS A 222 -12.09 2.91 -5.44
C HIS A 222 -12.17 1.83 -6.52
N LEU A 223 -13.16 0.94 -6.38
CA LEU A 223 -13.51 -0.04 -7.43
C LEU A 223 -13.72 0.60 -8.79
N ALA A 224 -14.36 1.77 -8.82
CA ALA A 224 -14.69 2.50 -10.03
C ALA A 224 -13.46 3.08 -10.77
N ASP A 225 -12.30 3.13 -10.11
CA ASP A 225 -11.05 3.60 -10.74
C ASP A 225 -10.47 2.57 -11.72
N PHE A 226 -11.00 1.35 -11.72
CA PHE A 226 -10.51 0.22 -12.51
C PHE A 226 -11.51 -0.18 -13.59
N ALA A 227 -11.01 -0.51 -14.78
CA ALA A 227 -11.86 -0.95 -15.90
C ALA A 227 -12.56 -2.29 -15.62
N SER A 228 -11.97 -3.13 -14.77
CA SER A 228 -12.44 -4.46 -14.41
C SER A 228 -11.96 -4.82 -13.00
N THR A 229 -12.70 -5.71 -12.34
CA THR A 229 -12.35 -6.23 -11.02
C THR A 229 -11.81 -7.67 -11.05
N GLU A 230 -11.63 -8.23 -12.26
CA GLU A 230 -11.26 -9.63 -12.47
C GLU A 230 -9.88 -9.97 -11.90
N ASP A 231 -8.93 -9.06 -12.05
CA ASP A 231 -7.55 -9.24 -11.61
C ASP A 231 -7.35 -8.94 -10.11
N PHE A 232 -8.39 -8.53 -9.39
CA PHE A 232 -8.24 -8.25 -7.95
C PHE A 232 -8.10 -9.54 -7.13
N VAL A 233 -7.15 -9.51 -6.22
CA VAL A 233 -7.00 -10.55 -5.20
C VAL A 233 -8.13 -10.40 -4.17
N LYS A 234 -9.06 -11.36 -4.17
CA LYS A 234 -10.34 -11.27 -3.44
C LYS A 234 -10.24 -11.65 -1.97
N HIS A 235 -9.19 -12.38 -1.58
CA HIS A 235 -9.05 -12.94 -0.22
C HIS A 235 -8.25 -12.07 0.73
N TYR A 236 -7.77 -10.92 0.27
CA TYR A 236 -7.25 -9.88 1.15
C TYR A 236 -8.42 -9.08 1.71
N ALA A 237 -9.22 -9.72 2.55
CA ALA A 237 -10.13 -8.99 3.43
C ALA A 237 -9.29 -8.39 4.56
N TYR A 238 -9.46 -7.09 4.81
CA TYR A 238 -8.98 -6.49 6.06
C TYR A 238 -9.52 -7.35 7.21
N ALA A 239 -8.64 -7.93 8.01
CA ALA A 239 -8.90 -8.96 9.02
C ALA A 239 -9.90 -8.56 10.14
N PHE A 240 -10.60 -7.44 9.97
CA PHE A 240 -11.62 -6.94 10.88
C PHE A 240 -13.04 -7.36 10.48
N ILE A 241 -13.30 -7.78 9.23
CA ILE A 241 -14.69 -7.99 8.78
C ILE A 241 -15.11 -9.45 8.85
N HIS A 242 -14.32 -10.44 8.40
CA HIS A 242 -14.60 -11.85 8.68
C HIS A 242 -13.30 -12.68 8.60
N PRO A 243 -12.94 -13.48 9.62
CA PRO A 243 -11.89 -14.48 9.45
C PRO A 243 -12.34 -15.47 8.37
N ILE A 244 -11.54 -15.64 7.32
CA ILE A 244 -11.72 -16.73 6.36
C ILE A 244 -11.69 -18.02 7.17
N SER A 245 -12.79 -18.77 7.14
CA SER A 245 -12.91 -19.97 7.96
C SER A 245 -11.93 -21.05 7.49
N LYS A 246 -11.41 -21.86 8.41
CA LYS A 246 -10.50 -22.98 8.08
C LYS A 246 -11.10 -23.97 7.07
N ASP A 247 -12.43 -24.03 6.96
CA ASP A 247 -13.12 -24.96 6.06
C ASP A 247 -13.20 -24.44 4.62
N GLU A 248 -13.22 -23.13 4.42
CA GLU A 248 -13.22 -22.54 3.06
C GLU A 248 -11.89 -22.74 2.35
N THR A 249 -10.75 -22.67 3.05
CA THR A 249 -9.43 -22.85 2.43
C THR A 249 -9.14 -24.29 2.04
N LYS A 250 -9.60 -25.28 2.82
CA LYS A 250 -9.39 -26.71 2.53
C LYS A 250 -10.07 -27.20 1.25
N LYS A 251 -11.16 -26.57 0.81
CA LYS A 251 -11.94 -27.01 -0.35
C LYS A 251 -11.23 -26.81 -1.70
N TYR A 252 -10.13 -26.05 -1.72
CA TYR A 252 -9.44 -25.64 -2.95
C TYR A 252 -7.99 -26.14 -3.03
N HIS A 253 -7.53 -26.89 -2.03
CA HIS A 253 -6.21 -27.53 -2.01
C HIS A 253 -6.27 -29.05 -2.26
N SER A 254 -7.41 -29.58 -2.74
CA SER A 254 -7.60 -31.00 -3.08
C SER A 254 -7.64 -31.24 -4.58
#